data_AF-A0A2P9GGR0-F1
#
_entry.id   AF-A0A2P9GGR0-F1
#
_cell.length_a   1.000
_cell.length_b   1.000
_cell.length_c   1.000
_cell.angle_alpha   90.00
_cell.angle_beta   90.00
_cell.angle_gamma   90.00
#
_symmetry.space_group_name_H-M   'P 1'
#
loop_
_entity.id
_entity.type
_entity.pdbx_description
1 polymer ?
#
loop_
_entity_poly.entity_id
_entity_poly.type
_entity_poly.pdbx_seq_one_letter_code
_entity_poly.pdbx_strand_id
1 'polypeptide(L)'
;MKSVIQQFDDRTSQRFEEYEERMKDKRQKRKEERDKNIQKIIEKDKMEKTLEEKIEKVCLKCGVCGIEVGIATVVSELKDVASRILSININISEMINAENYRSAQSLTTSIYEEIQNVCEGNMAQEQVCNGLRPSNNPFWFKSDILEATRKGIDAAKDAETAAITANNATSTQLYSAIGYSVLAILIIVLVMVIIYLFLRNYLFIFALSTKKKMNKKCQYTKLLNQ
;
A
#
# COMPACT_ATOMS: atom_id res chain seq x y z
N MET A 1 -44.84 47.58 -41.30
CA MET A 1 -45.20 46.71 -40.16
C MET A 1 -44.81 45.24 -40.39
N LYS A 2 -45.14 44.63 -41.54
CA LYS A 2 -44.72 43.25 -41.89
C LYS A 2 -43.21 42.99 -41.77
N SER A 3 -42.34 43.90 -42.23
CA SER A 3 -40.89 43.73 -42.17
C SER A 3 -40.30 43.70 -40.76
N VAL A 4 -40.95 44.37 -39.79
CA VAL A 4 -40.50 44.43 -38.39
C VAL A 4 -40.87 43.14 -37.66
N ILE A 5 -42.02 42.55 -38.01
CA ILE A 5 -42.47 41.26 -37.46
C ILE A 5 -41.56 40.13 -37.95
N GLN A 6 -41.22 40.13 -39.24
CA GLN A 6 -40.34 39.13 -39.84
C GLN A 6 -38.91 39.18 -39.26
N GLN A 7 -38.37 40.38 -39.01
CA GLN A 7 -37.10 40.55 -38.28
C GLN A 7 -37.14 40.04 -36.84
N PHE A 8 -38.30 40.10 -36.18
CA PHE A 8 -38.46 39.58 -34.84
C PHE A 8 -38.44 38.05 -34.86
N ASP A 9 -39.21 37.43 -35.76
CA ASP A 9 -39.28 35.98 -35.93
C ASP A 9 -37.91 35.37 -36.25
N ASP A 10 -37.18 35.94 -37.21
CA ASP A 10 -35.83 35.49 -37.59
C ASP A 10 -34.86 35.56 -36.39
N ARG A 11 -34.95 36.65 -35.61
CA ARG A 11 -34.09 36.89 -34.44
C ARG A 11 -34.47 36.00 -33.25
N THR A 12 -35.74 35.60 -33.12
CA THR A 12 -36.15 34.57 -32.15
C THR A 12 -35.68 33.19 -32.57
N SER A 13 -35.80 32.84 -33.85
CA SER A 13 -35.38 31.53 -34.38
C SER A 13 -33.88 31.29 -34.19
N GLN A 14 -33.04 32.29 -34.48
CA GLN A 14 -31.60 32.24 -34.20
C GLN A 14 -31.28 32.02 -32.71
N ARG A 15 -32.03 32.66 -31.81
CA ARG A 15 -31.84 32.49 -30.37
C ARG A 15 -32.25 31.10 -29.89
N PHE A 16 -33.24 30.47 -30.51
CA PHE A 16 -33.63 29.10 -30.20
C PHE A 16 -32.56 28.09 -30.64
N GLU A 17 -31.99 28.24 -31.83
CA GLU A 17 -30.85 27.42 -32.29
C GLU A 17 -29.62 27.56 -31.39
N GLU A 18 -29.21 28.80 -31.05
CA GLU A 18 -28.11 29.04 -30.09
C GLU A 18 -28.41 28.48 -28.69
N TYR A 19 -29.68 28.43 -28.28
CA TYR A 19 -30.06 27.84 -27.00
C TYR A 19 -29.98 26.30 -27.05
N GLU A 20 -30.44 25.69 -28.13
CA GLU A 20 -30.33 24.24 -28.35
C GLU A 20 -28.86 23.78 -28.39
N GLU A 21 -28.00 24.45 -29.15
CA GLU A 21 -26.58 24.09 -29.22
C GLU A 21 -25.89 24.17 -27.86
N ARG A 22 -26.13 25.26 -27.11
CA ARG A 22 -25.60 25.40 -25.74
C ARG A 22 -26.15 24.33 -24.80
N MET A 23 -27.40 23.89 -24.99
CA MET A 23 -27.99 22.82 -24.20
C MET A 23 -27.40 21.46 -24.55
N LYS A 24 -27.04 21.21 -25.81
CA LYS A 24 -26.31 20.01 -26.25
C LYS A 24 -24.90 19.97 -25.64
N ASP A 25 -24.12 21.07 -25.74
CA ASP A 25 -22.77 21.16 -25.15
C ASP A 25 -22.78 20.94 -23.63
N LYS A 26 -23.71 21.57 -22.91
CA LYS A 26 -23.84 21.38 -21.44
C LYS A 26 -24.21 19.95 -21.06
N ARG A 27 -25.05 19.28 -21.84
CA ARG A 27 -25.40 17.87 -21.61
C ARG A 27 -24.21 16.96 -21.87
N GLN A 28 -23.43 17.24 -22.91
CA GLN A 28 -22.24 16.48 -23.27
C GLN A 28 -21.15 16.59 -22.20
N LYS A 29 -20.84 17.81 -21.73
CA LYS A 29 -19.87 18.04 -20.64
C LYS A 29 -20.23 17.28 -19.36
N ARG A 30 -21.50 17.29 -18.94
CA ARG A 30 -21.95 16.52 -17.77
C ARG A 30 -21.90 15.00 -17.97
N LYS A 31 -21.96 14.53 -19.21
CA LYS A 31 -21.81 13.10 -19.51
C LYS A 31 -20.33 12.70 -19.39
N GLU A 32 -19.45 13.45 -20.04
CA GLU A 32 -18.00 13.24 -19.96
C GLU A 32 -17.45 13.35 -18.53
N GLU A 33 -17.95 14.31 -17.75
CA GLU A 33 -17.55 14.49 -16.35
C GLU A 33 -18.00 13.33 -15.47
N ARG A 34 -19.21 12.79 -15.70
CA ARG A 34 -19.67 11.57 -15.03
C ARG A 34 -18.84 10.36 -15.44
N ASP A 35 -18.57 10.18 -16.72
CA ASP A 35 -17.79 9.05 -17.22
C ASP A 35 -16.36 9.08 -16.65
N LYS A 36 -15.74 10.26 -16.57
CA LYS A 36 -14.44 10.46 -15.90
C LYS A 36 -14.48 10.15 -14.40
N ASN A 37 -15.53 10.57 -13.69
CA ASN A 37 -15.67 10.28 -12.27
C ASN A 37 -15.89 8.79 -12.01
N ILE A 38 -16.68 8.11 -12.84
CA ILE A 38 -16.88 6.66 -12.78
C ILE A 38 -15.57 5.93 -13.05
N GLN A 39 -14.81 6.35 -14.07
CA GLN A 39 -13.53 5.72 -14.38
C GLN A 39 -12.54 5.82 -13.21
N LYS A 40 -12.46 6.99 -12.55
CA LYS A 40 -11.66 7.17 -11.34
C LYS A 40 -12.10 6.28 -10.18
N ILE A 41 -13.41 6.09 -9.98
CA ILE A 41 -13.94 5.21 -8.93
C ILE A 41 -13.54 3.75 -9.24
N ILE A 42 -13.69 3.30 -10.48
CA ILE A 42 -13.32 1.93 -10.89
C ILE A 42 -11.82 1.68 -10.71
N GLU A 43 -10.98 2.64 -11.11
CA GLU A 43 -9.53 2.53 -10.92
C GLU A 43 -9.15 2.49 -9.43
N LYS A 44 -9.83 3.29 -8.60
CA LYS A 44 -9.62 3.31 -7.16
C LYS A 44 -10.03 1.98 -6.52
N ASP A 45 -11.22 1.45 -6.82
CA ASP A 45 -11.70 0.17 -6.30
C ASP A 45 -10.79 -0.98 -6.74
N LYS A 46 -10.29 -0.95 -7.98
CA LYS A 46 -9.36 -1.97 -8.49
C LYS A 46 -8.04 -1.97 -7.71
N MET A 47 -7.54 -0.80 -7.34
CA MET A 47 -6.33 -0.65 -6.51
C MET A 47 -6.57 -1.12 -5.07
N GLU A 48 -7.69 -0.75 -4.46
CA GLU A 48 -8.07 -1.18 -3.11
C GLU A 48 -8.22 -2.70 -3.03
N LYS A 49 -8.92 -3.33 -3.99
CA LYS A 49 -9.06 -4.78 -4.06
C LYS A 49 -7.72 -5.51 -4.27
N THR A 50 -6.84 -4.94 -5.09
CA THR A 50 -5.49 -5.48 -5.30
C THR A 50 -4.63 -5.35 -4.04
N LEU A 51 -4.83 -4.28 -3.26
CA LEU A 51 -4.15 -4.06 -2.00
C LEU A 51 -4.63 -5.04 -0.93
N GLU A 52 -5.94 -5.26 -0.81
CA GLU A 52 -6.53 -6.24 0.12
C GLU A 52 -6.04 -7.67 -0.17
N GLU A 53 -6.06 -8.13 -1.43
CA GLU A 53 -5.53 -9.45 -1.80
C GLU A 53 -4.03 -9.59 -1.50
N LYS A 54 -3.26 -8.51 -1.68
CA LYS A 54 -1.83 -8.51 -1.33
C LYS A 54 -1.64 -8.55 0.18
N ILE A 55 -2.42 -7.81 0.95
CA ILE A 55 -2.38 -7.81 2.42
C ILE A 55 -2.75 -9.19 2.97
N GLU A 56 -3.79 -9.84 2.44
CA GLU A 56 -4.21 -11.18 2.87
C GLU A 56 -3.15 -12.24 2.55
N LYS A 57 -2.59 -12.22 1.33
CA LYS A 57 -1.47 -13.10 0.95
C LYS A 57 -0.20 -12.81 1.76
N VAL A 58 0.06 -11.55 2.09
CA VAL A 58 1.17 -11.16 2.96
C VAL A 58 0.91 -11.66 4.37
N CYS A 59 -0.26 -11.45 4.96
CA CYS A 59 -0.57 -11.91 6.32
C CYS A 59 -0.44 -13.43 6.45
N LEU A 60 -0.95 -14.18 5.46
CA LEU A 60 -0.80 -15.63 5.38
C LEU A 60 0.66 -16.07 5.19
N LYS A 61 1.43 -15.41 4.31
CA LYS A 61 2.85 -15.74 4.11
C LYS A 61 3.75 -15.31 5.28
N CYS A 62 3.47 -14.18 5.90
CA CYS A 62 4.26 -13.54 6.94
C CYS A 62 4.13 -14.29 8.27
N GLY A 63 2.88 -14.66 8.62
CA GLY A 63 2.62 -15.48 9.81
C GLY A 63 3.26 -16.87 9.69
N VAL A 64 3.19 -17.50 8.52
CA VAL A 64 3.78 -18.83 8.30
C VAL A 64 5.31 -18.75 8.15
N CYS A 65 5.88 -17.74 7.49
CA CYS A 65 7.33 -17.62 7.35
C CYS A 65 8.03 -17.32 8.67
N GLY A 66 7.43 -16.50 9.54
CA GLY A 66 7.98 -16.24 10.88
C GLY A 66 8.00 -17.51 11.74
N ILE A 67 6.96 -18.35 11.63
CA ILE A 67 6.87 -19.61 12.37
C ILE A 67 7.90 -20.62 11.86
N GLU A 68 7.98 -20.83 10.54
CA GLU A 68 8.95 -21.78 9.95
C GLU A 68 10.39 -21.38 10.26
N VAL A 69 10.73 -20.10 10.11
CA VAL A 69 12.07 -19.58 10.45
C VAL A 69 12.35 -19.73 11.94
N GLY A 70 11.39 -19.36 12.80
CA GLY A 70 11.54 -19.50 14.24
C GLY A 70 11.76 -20.94 14.69
N ILE A 71 10.99 -21.89 14.16
CA ILE A 71 11.16 -23.33 14.41
C ILE A 71 12.54 -23.79 13.95
N ALA A 72 12.93 -23.46 12.71
CA ALA A 72 14.22 -23.86 12.17
C ALA A 72 15.40 -23.32 13.01
N THR A 73 15.31 -22.08 13.50
CA THR A 73 16.32 -21.49 14.39
C THR A 73 16.40 -22.24 15.71
N VAL A 74 15.26 -22.53 16.37
CA VAL A 74 15.24 -23.28 17.64
C VAL A 74 15.85 -24.68 17.45
N VAL A 75 15.48 -25.38 16.37
CA VAL A 75 16.03 -26.70 16.04
C VAL A 75 17.55 -26.63 15.83
N SER A 76 18.05 -25.58 15.17
CA SER A 76 19.49 -25.43 14.91
C SER A 76 20.30 -25.14 16.16
N GLU A 77 19.78 -24.31 17.08
CA GLU A 77 20.44 -23.95 18.34
C GLU A 77 20.41 -25.12 19.33
N LEU A 78 19.39 -25.96 19.29
CA LEU A 78 19.28 -27.15 20.13
C LEU A 78 20.04 -28.37 19.59
N LYS A 79 20.80 -28.24 18.52
CA LYS A 79 21.54 -29.35 17.90
C LYS A 79 22.52 -30.04 18.86
N ASP A 80 23.18 -29.26 19.73
CA ASP A 80 24.13 -29.79 20.70
C ASP A 80 23.42 -30.58 21.82
N VAL A 81 22.24 -30.10 22.23
CA VAL A 81 21.37 -30.81 23.18
C VAL A 81 20.83 -32.10 22.54
N ALA A 82 20.38 -32.03 21.29
CA ALA A 82 19.89 -33.17 20.52
C ALA A 82 20.97 -34.24 20.35
N SER A 83 22.21 -33.85 20.06
CA SER A 83 23.35 -34.76 19.92
C SER A 83 23.62 -35.54 21.20
N ARG A 84 23.51 -34.88 22.36
CA ARG A 84 23.68 -35.54 23.66
C ARG A 84 22.59 -36.57 23.96
N ILE A 85 21.35 -36.31 23.59
CA ILE A 85 20.23 -37.22 23.83
C ILE A 85 19.96 -38.20 22.67
N LEU A 86 20.70 -38.11 21.58
CA LEU A 86 20.56 -39.02 20.43
C LEU A 86 20.79 -40.48 20.86
N SER A 87 21.64 -40.71 21.87
CA SER A 87 21.95 -42.02 22.44
C SER A 87 20.74 -42.71 23.11
N ILE A 88 19.66 -41.99 23.37
CA ILE A 88 18.41 -42.52 23.92
C ILE A 88 17.24 -42.48 22.91
N ASN A 89 17.55 -42.26 21.62
CA ASN A 89 16.61 -42.30 20.50
C ASN A 89 15.47 -41.26 20.58
N ILE A 90 15.74 -40.09 21.18
CA ILE A 90 14.80 -38.97 21.24
C ILE A 90 15.09 -37.97 20.11
N ASN A 91 14.06 -37.67 19.30
CA ASN A 91 14.13 -36.66 18.23
C ASN A 91 13.54 -35.32 18.70
N ILE A 92 14.37 -34.43 19.23
CA ILE A 92 13.93 -33.07 19.64
C ILE A 92 13.26 -32.31 18.48
N SER A 93 13.71 -32.53 17.24
CA SER A 93 13.17 -31.85 16.05
C SER A 93 11.69 -32.17 15.78
N GLU A 94 11.22 -33.37 16.12
CA GLU A 94 9.80 -33.75 15.95
C GLU A 94 8.93 -33.20 17.09
N MET A 95 9.54 -32.87 18.22
CA MET A 95 8.85 -32.30 19.37
C MET A 95 8.58 -30.81 19.21
N ILE A 96 9.31 -30.09 18.35
CA ILE A 96 9.16 -28.63 18.17
C ILE A 96 8.14 -28.34 17.07
N ASN A 97 7.13 -27.53 17.38
CA ASN A 97 6.07 -27.13 16.47
C ASN A 97 5.69 -25.65 16.64
N ALA A 98 4.71 -25.17 15.86
CA ALA A 98 4.25 -23.78 15.86
C ALA A 98 3.71 -23.30 17.22
N GLU A 99 3.22 -24.21 18.06
CA GLU A 99 2.58 -23.89 19.34
C GLU A 99 3.59 -23.82 20.49
N ASN A 100 4.64 -24.65 20.45
CA ASN A 100 5.57 -24.80 21.57
C ASN A 100 6.93 -24.12 21.37
N TYR A 101 7.35 -23.80 20.13
CA TYR A 101 8.69 -23.24 19.88
C TYR A 101 8.94 -21.88 20.55
N ARG A 102 7.86 -21.16 20.91
CA ARG A 102 7.91 -19.86 21.60
C ARG A 102 7.94 -20.00 23.12
N SER A 103 7.73 -21.19 23.67
CA SER A 103 7.61 -21.43 25.11
C SER A 103 8.75 -22.32 25.61
N ALA A 104 9.76 -21.67 26.18
CA ALA A 104 10.90 -22.37 26.78
C ALA A 104 10.45 -23.34 27.88
N GLN A 105 9.41 -23.00 28.64
CA GLN A 105 8.87 -23.85 29.70
C GLN A 105 8.21 -25.11 29.12
N SER A 106 7.38 -24.96 28.08
CA SER A 106 6.72 -26.10 27.44
C SER A 106 7.75 -27.07 26.86
N LEU A 107 8.76 -26.56 26.14
CA LEU A 107 9.83 -27.40 25.59
C LEU A 107 10.65 -28.09 26.68
N THR A 108 10.98 -27.37 27.76
CA THR A 108 11.74 -27.94 28.88
C THR A 108 10.98 -29.10 29.52
N THR A 109 9.67 -28.92 29.75
CA THR A 109 8.82 -29.95 30.34
C THR A 109 8.67 -31.14 29.40
N SER A 110 8.34 -30.93 28.12
CA SER A 110 8.19 -32.02 27.15
C SER A 110 9.47 -32.85 27.00
N ILE A 111 10.64 -32.19 26.92
CA ILE A 111 11.93 -32.90 26.83
C ILE A 111 12.24 -33.66 28.12
N TYR A 112 11.94 -33.08 29.28
CA TYR A 112 12.15 -33.74 30.56
C TYR A 112 11.28 -34.99 30.73
N GLU A 113 9.99 -34.90 30.40
CA GLU A 113 9.05 -36.02 30.46
C GLU A 113 9.47 -37.17 29.52
N GLU A 114 9.91 -36.84 28.30
CA GLU A 114 10.37 -37.85 27.34
C GLU A 114 11.65 -38.56 27.83
N ILE A 115 12.60 -37.79 28.36
CA ILE A 115 13.81 -38.35 28.98
C ILE A 115 13.43 -39.23 30.17
N GLN A 116 12.49 -38.79 31.02
CA GLN A 116 12.05 -39.55 32.18
C GLN A 116 11.40 -40.87 31.77
N ASN A 117 10.53 -40.87 30.76
CA ASN A 117 9.88 -42.07 30.24
C ASN A 117 10.88 -43.11 29.71
N VAL A 118 11.96 -42.67 29.04
CA VAL A 118 13.00 -43.60 28.56
C VAL A 118 13.87 -44.13 29.70
N CYS A 119 14.13 -43.29 30.71
CA CYS A 119 14.99 -43.65 31.84
C CYS A 119 14.27 -44.45 32.94
N GLU A 120 12.95 -44.32 33.09
CA GLU A 120 12.14 -45.10 34.03
C GLU A 120 11.66 -46.40 33.37
N GLY A 121 12.40 -47.50 33.60
CA GLY A 121 11.95 -48.86 33.22
C GLY A 121 12.96 -49.66 32.40
N ASN A 122 14.10 -49.08 31.99
CA ASN A 122 15.07 -49.76 31.14
C ASN A 122 16.46 -49.86 31.82
N MET A 123 16.74 -51.01 32.45
CA MET A 123 18.02 -51.30 33.13
C MET A 123 19.26 -51.16 32.22
N ALA A 124 19.08 -51.27 30.89
CA ALA A 124 20.16 -51.14 29.91
C ALA A 124 20.61 -49.68 29.65
N GLN A 125 19.78 -48.68 29.98
CA GLN A 125 20.04 -47.26 29.70
C GLN A 125 20.42 -46.45 30.94
N GLU A 126 20.52 -47.08 32.11
CA GLU A 126 20.81 -46.40 33.38
C GLU A 126 22.15 -45.63 33.35
N GLN A 127 23.20 -46.21 32.75
CA GLN A 127 24.48 -45.52 32.55
C GLN A 127 24.36 -44.32 31.59
N VAL A 128 23.55 -44.43 30.55
CA VAL A 128 23.31 -43.36 29.56
C VAL A 128 22.51 -42.21 30.19
N CYS A 129 21.45 -42.55 30.92
CA CYS A 129 20.61 -41.61 31.67
C CYS A 129 21.37 -40.86 32.77
N ASN A 130 22.29 -41.53 33.47
CA ASN A 130 23.18 -40.88 34.43
C ASN A 130 24.23 -39.99 33.73
N GLY A 131 24.75 -40.41 32.57
CA GLY A 131 25.68 -39.62 31.75
C GLY A 131 25.07 -38.34 31.17
N LEU A 132 23.74 -38.31 30.98
CA LEU A 132 23.00 -37.14 30.52
C LEU A 132 22.89 -36.02 31.57
N ARG A 133 23.14 -36.28 32.85
CA ARG A 133 22.94 -35.30 33.94
C ARG A 133 24.27 -34.80 34.50
N PRO A 134 24.84 -33.69 33.99
CA PRO A 134 26.00 -33.07 34.61
C PRO A 134 25.67 -32.70 36.05
N SER A 135 26.51 -33.13 36.99
CA SER A 135 26.37 -32.82 38.42
C SER A 135 24.99 -33.18 39.01
N ASN A 136 24.37 -34.25 38.51
CA ASN A 136 23.05 -34.71 38.95
C ASN A 136 21.89 -33.71 38.69
N ASN A 137 22.09 -32.73 37.80
CA ASN A 137 21.04 -31.77 37.44
C ASN A 137 20.11 -32.32 36.34
N PRO A 138 18.81 -32.55 36.63
CA PRO A 138 17.86 -33.05 35.63
C PRO A 138 17.50 -32.04 34.53
N PHE A 139 17.71 -30.75 34.76
CA PHE A 139 17.35 -29.66 33.83
C PHE A 139 18.58 -28.97 33.23
N TRP A 140 19.65 -29.71 32.97
CA TRP A 140 20.93 -29.15 32.50
C TRP A 140 20.80 -28.37 31.18
N PHE A 141 19.81 -28.69 30.35
CA PHE A 141 19.54 -28.06 29.04
C PHE A 141 18.64 -26.81 29.13
N LYS A 142 18.20 -26.40 30.34
CA LYS A 142 17.23 -25.31 30.52
C LYS A 142 17.72 -23.96 29.99
N SER A 143 19.01 -23.63 30.18
CA SER A 143 19.61 -22.41 29.66
C SER A 143 19.58 -22.38 28.14
N ASP A 144 19.92 -23.51 27.53
CA ASP A 144 20.07 -23.66 26.08
C ASP A 144 18.69 -23.56 25.41
N ILE A 145 17.66 -24.17 26.01
CA ILE A 145 16.27 -24.00 25.56
C ILE A 145 15.81 -22.55 25.67
N LEU A 146 16.12 -21.87 26.78
CA LEU A 146 15.72 -20.47 26.97
C LEU A 146 16.37 -19.56 25.91
N GLU A 147 17.65 -19.77 25.65
CA GLU A 147 18.38 -19.00 24.64
C GLU A 147 17.90 -19.32 23.22
N ALA A 148 17.74 -20.60 22.87
CA ALA A 148 17.22 -21.04 21.58
C ALA A 148 15.82 -20.47 21.32
N THR A 149 14.93 -20.52 22.33
CA THR A 149 13.57 -19.95 22.24
C THR A 149 13.62 -18.45 22.00
N ARG A 150 14.48 -17.71 22.72
CA ARG A 150 14.64 -16.27 22.53
C ARG A 150 15.11 -15.95 21.11
N LYS A 151 16.17 -16.61 20.64
CA LYS A 151 16.69 -16.44 19.28
C LYS A 151 15.66 -16.82 18.22
N GLY A 152 14.88 -17.87 18.44
CA GLY A 152 13.79 -18.27 17.55
C GLY A 152 12.65 -17.25 17.48
N ILE A 153 12.30 -16.63 18.60
CA ILE A 153 11.31 -15.53 18.64
C ILE A 153 11.83 -14.29 17.91
N ASP A 154 13.10 -13.94 18.13
CA ASP A 154 13.74 -12.80 17.48
C ASP A 154 13.82 -13.03 15.96
N ALA A 155 14.29 -14.21 15.52
CA ALA A 155 14.34 -14.60 14.11
C ALA A 155 12.95 -14.64 13.45
N ALA A 156 11.91 -15.09 14.18
CA ALA A 156 10.54 -15.07 13.69
C ALA A 156 10.05 -13.64 13.42
N LYS A 157 10.34 -12.70 14.33
CA LYS A 157 9.98 -11.27 14.17
C LYS A 157 10.79 -10.62 13.06
N ASP A 158 12.07 -10.95 12.94
CA ASP A 158 12.94 -10.42 11.88
C ASP A 158 12.48 -10.89 10.50
N ALA A 159 12.10 -12.17 10.37
CA ALA A 159 11.51 -12.69 9.14
C ALA A 159 10.18 -12.00 8.78
N GLU A 160 9.34 -11.75 9.78
CA GLU A 160 8.07 -11.04 9.61
C GLU A 160 8.29 -9.59 9.13
N THR A 161 9.20 -8.87 9.77
CA THR A 161 9.53 -7.48 9.40
C THR A 161 10.24 -7.38 8.04
N ALA A 162 11.11 -8.33 7.70
CA ALA A 162 11.75 -8.40 6.40
C ALA A 162 10.72 -8.62 5.27
N ALA A 163 9.75 -9.50 5.47
CA ALA A 163 8.68 -9.74 4.50
C ALA A 163 7.78 -8.50 4.29
N ILE A 164 7.44 -7.79 5.38
CA ILE A 164 6.69 -6.53 5.30
C ILE A 164 7.49 -5.44 4.56
N THR A 165 8.78 -5.32 4.86
CA THR A 165 9.65 -4.31 4.25
C THR A 165 9.86 -4.55 2.75
N ALA A 166 10.08 -5.80 2.34
CA ALA A 166 10.21 -6.17 0.93
C ALA A 166 8.95 -5.80 0.12
N ASN A 167 7.77 -5.98 0.71
CA ASN A 167 6.52 -5.61 0.05
C ASN A 167 6.31 -4.09 0.01
N ASN A 168 6.63 -3.36 1.08
CA ASN A 168 6.58 -1.90 1.09
C ASN A 168 7.53 -1.26 0.06
N ALA A 169 8.67 -1.89 -0.22
CA ALA A 169 9.55 -1.45 -1.30
C ALA A 169 8.89 -1.57 -2.69
N THR A 170 7.98 -2.51 -2.90
CA THR A 170 7.21 -2.62 -4.16
C THR A 170 6.06 -1.62 -4.22
N SER A 171 5.45 -1.27 -3.09
CA SER A 171 4.35 -0.29 -3.06
C SER A 171 4.86 1.15 -3.23
N THR A 172 6.04 1.48 -2.72
CA THR A 172 6.66 2.81 -2.92
C THR A 172 6.96 3.10 -4.39
N GLN A 173 7.29 2.09 -5.20
CA GLN A 173 7.47 2.25 -6.64
C GLN A 173 6.17 2.68 -7.35
N LEU A 174 5.02 2.15 -6.94
CA LEU A 174 3.71 2.54 -7.49
C LEU A 174 3.30 3.94 -7.05
N TYR A 175 3.59 4.32 -5.80
CA TYR A 175 3.34 5.67 -5.29
C TYR A 175 4.15 6.74 -6.02
N SER A 176 5.39 6.41 -6.39
CA SER A 176 6.22 7.29 -7.21
C SER A 176 5.56 7.59 -8.56
N ALA A 177 5.01 6.58 -9.23
CA ALA A 177 4.29 6.75 -10.50
C ALA A 177 3.04 7.63 -10.38
N ILE A 178 2.25 7.46 -9.30
CA ILE A 178 1.06 8.29 -9.03
C ILE A 178 1.47 9.75 -8.75
N GLY A 179 2.57 9.97 -8.01
CA GLY A 179 3.11 11.29 -7.72
C GLY A 179 3.44 12.10 -8.98
N TYR A 180 4.05 11.48 -9.99
CA TYR A 180 4.34 12.14 -11.26
C TYR A 180 3.07 12.54 -12.03
N SER A 181 2.02 11.71 -12.00
CA SER A 181 0.75 12.05 -12.65
C SER A 181 0.09 13.28 -12.02
N VAL A 182 0.12 13.39 -10.70
CA VAL A 182 -0.44 14.56 -9.99
C VAL A 182 0.39 15.81 -10.26
N LEU A 183 1.72 15.70 -10.23
CA LEU A 183 2.63 16.79 -10.55
C LEU A 183 2.41 17.31 -11.98
N ALA A 184 2.22 16.42 -12.95
CA ALA A 184 1.93 16.78 -14.34
C ALA A 184 0.62 17.58 -14.47
N ILE A 185 -0.44 17.18 -13.76
CA ILE A 185 -1.73 17.90 -13.76
C ILE A 185 -1.55 19.31 -13.17
N LEU A 186 -0.82 19.45 -12.06
CA LEU A 186 -0.54 20.75 -11.45
C LEU A 186 0.20 21.69 -12.41
N ILE A 187 1.19 21.17 -13.14
CA ILE A 187 1.93 21.94 -14.16
C ILE A 187 0.99 22.41 -15.28
N ILE A 188 0.13 21.53 -15.80
CA ILE A 188 -0.84 21.89 -16.86
C ILE A 188 -1.79 23.00 -16.38
N VAL A 189 -2.32 22.89 -15.16
CA VAL A 189 -3.20 23.93 -14.58
C VAL A 189 -2.47 25.26 -14.44
N LEU A 190 -1.22 25.25 -13.97
CA LEU A 190 -0.38 26.44 -13.85
C LEU A 190 -0.17 27.12 -15.21
N VAL A 191 0.16 26.35 -16.24
CA VAL A 191 0.32 26.84 -17.61
C VAL A 191 -0.99 27.44 -18.14
N MET A 192 -2.14 26.80 -17.90
CA MET A 192 -3.46 27.32 -18.29
C MET A 192 -3.77 28.65 -17.61
N VAL A 193 -3.41 28.82 -16.33
CA VAL A 193 -3.57 30.09 -15.61
C VAL A 193 -2.67 31.18 -16.18
N ILE A 194 -1.40 30.86 -16.48
CA ILE A 194 -0.47 31.81 -17.10
C ILE A 194 -0.98 32.26 -18.47
N ILE A 195 -1.36 31.33 -19.34
CA ILE A 195 -1.92 31.63 -20.66
C ILE A 195 -3.21 32.46 -20.53
N TYR A 196 -4.09 32.12 -19.58
CA TYR A 196 -5.31 32.88 -19.30
C TYR A 196 -5.00 34.32 -18.86
N LEU A 197 -4.02 34.53 -17.99
CA LEU A 197 -3.59 35.86 -17.56
C LEU A 197 -3.01 36.66 -18.73
N PHE A 198 -2.20 36.03 -19.60
CA PHE A 198 -1.69 36.66 -20.82
C PHE A 198 -2.83 37.05 -21.77
N LEU A 199 -3.77 36.15 -22.05
CA LEU A 199 -4.92 36.42 -22.92
C LEU A 199 -5.82 37.53 -22.34
N ARG A 200 -6.08 37.51 -21.03
CA ARG A 200 -6.85 38.56 -20.34
C ARG A 200 -6.16 39.91 -20.43
N ASN A 201 -4.87 39.97 -20.12
CA ASN A 201 -4.10 41.22 -20.22
C ASN A 201 -4.00 41.71 -21.66
N TYR A 202 -3.75 40.81 -22.62
CA TYR A 202 -3.68 41.15 -24.04
C TYR A 202 -5.03 41.69 -24.56
N LEU A 203 -6.13 41.03 -24.20
CA LEU A 203 -7.48 41.48 -24.54
C LEU A 203 -7.83 42.83 -23.89
N PHE A 204 -7.41 43.02 -22.63
CA PHE A 204 -7.58 44.30 -21.92
C PHE A 204 -6.79 45.43 -22.57
N ILE A 205 -5.54 45.18 -22.96
CA ILE A 205 -4.70 46.10 -23.74
C ILE A 205 -5.36 46.42 -25.10
N PHE A 206 -5.91 45.42 -25.78
CA PHE A 206 -6.62 45.59 -27.06
C PHE A 206 -7.91 46.43 -26.91
N ALA A 207 -8.69 46.22 -25.84
CA ALA A 207 -9.91 46.98 -25.55
C ALA A 207 -9.63 48.47 -25.20
N LEU A 208 -8.51 48.74 -24.53
CA LEU A 208 -8.07 50.12 -24.28
C LEU A 208 -7.70 50.85 -25.58
N SER A 209 -7.15 50.13 -26.57
CA SER A 209 -6.80 50.71 -27.87
C SER A 209 -8.03 51.16 -28.69
N THR A 210 -9.16 50.47 -28.55
CA THR A 210 -10.41 50.77 -29.28
C THR A 210 -11.17 51.94 -28.66
N LYS A 211 -11.14 52.11 -27.32
CA LYS A 211 -11.71 53.27 -26.62
C LYS A 211 -11.04 54.60 -27.02
N LYS A 212 -9.70 54.62 -27.17
CA LYS A 212 -8.98 55.81 -27.66
C LYS A 212 -9.34 56.17 -29.09
N LYS A 213 -9.58 55.19 -29.97
CA LYS A 213 -10.01 55.43 -31.36
C LYS A 213 -11.41 56.05 -31.43
N MET A 214 -12.34 55.65 -30.55
CA MET A 214 -13.71 56.20 -30.53
C MET A 214 -13.75 57.68 -30.10
N ASN A 215 -12.97 58.06 -29.09
CA ASN A 215 -12.92 59.45 -28.63
C ASN A 215 -12.31 60.38 -29.69
N LYS A 216 -11.30 59.92 -30.44
CA LYS A 216 -10.76 60.68 -31.57
C LYS A 216 -11.80 60.86 -32.69
N LYS A 217 -12.54 59.81 -33.06
CA LYS A 217 -13.62 59.89 -34.07
C LYS A 217 -14.71 60.92 -33.70
N CYS A 218 -15.09 61.00 -32.42
CA CYS A 218 -16.08 61.97 -31.94
C CYS A 218 -15.60 63.43 -32.05
N GLN A 219 -14.28 63.67 -31.93
CA GLN A 219 -13.73 65.01 -32.13
C GLN A 219 -13.73 65.42 -33.62
N TYR A 220 -13.38 64.53 -34.54
CA TYR A 220 -13.45 64.82 -35.98
C TYR A 220 -14.88 65.09 -36.46
N THR A 221 -15.90 64.38 -35.93
CA THR A 221 -17.31 64.66 -36.25
C THR A 221 -17.82 66.01 -35.75
N LYS A 222 -17.20 66.59 -34.72
CA LYS A 222 -17.55 67.93 -34.22
C LYS A 222 -16.96 69.04 -35.07
N LEU A 223 -15.76 68.83 -35.60
CA LEU A 223 -15.08 69.80 -36.47
C LEU A 223 -15.66 69.85 -37.89
N LEU A 224 -16.30 68.78 -38.35
CA LEU A 224 -16.86 68.67 -39.71
C LEU A 224 -18.32 69.17 -39.83
N ASN A 225 -18.98 69.40 -38.70
CA ASN A 225 -20.36 69.92 -38.59
C ASN A 225 -20.39 71.42 -38.25
N GLN A 226 -19.28 72.12 -38.48
CA GLN A 226 -19.11 73.56 -38.31
C GLN A 226 -18.80 74.18 -39.67
#